data_AF-A0A916R6I8-F1
#
_entry.id   AF-A0A916R6I8-F1
#
_cell.length_a   1.000
_cell.length_b   1.000
_cell.length_c   1.000
_cell.angle_alpha   90.00
_cell.angle_beta   90.00
_cell.angle_gamma   90.00
#
_symmetry.space_group_name_H-M   'P 1'
#
loop_
_entity.id
_entity.type
_entity.pdbx_description
1 polymer ?
#
loop_
_entity_poly.entity_id
_entity_poly.type
_entity_poly.pdbx_seq_one_letter_code
_entity_poly.pdbx_strand_id
1 'polypeptide(L)'
;MLFRKSLIFGTLFGLLPLSAAAWEHSVERGVDLYQALDGSVSLSLICDPNSVYGTTASAVMVGVGTELEMNVPVTFRFPDLITIQVTLVYGRVSKADNKGGAWEPLLTGFRTHDAVAVFVGDEIHEVNLGVPLPFSCL
;
A
#
# COMPACT_ATOMS: atom_id res chain seq x y z
N MET A 1 -52.16 -34.60 25.58
CA MET A 1 -50.79 -34.96 25.19
C MET A 1 -50.59 -34.63 23.72
N LEU A 2 -49.76 -33.66 23.36
CA LEU A 2 -48.56 -33.87 22.54
C LEU A 2 -47.83 -32.54 22.34
N PHE A 3 -46.50 -32.66 22.32
CA PHE A 3 -45.49 -31.62 22.29
C PHE A 3 -45.50 -30.78 21.01
N ARG A 4 -45.11 -29.51 21.11
CA ARG A 4 -44.07 -28.94 20.23
C ARG A 4 -43.45 -27.68 20.84
N LYS A 5 -42.27 -27.85 21.42
CA LYS A 5 -41.36 -26.75 21.76
C LYS A 5 -40.76 -26.23 20.45
N SER A 6 -41.13 -25.02 20.03
CA SER A 6 -40.37 -24.30 18.99
C SER A 6 -39.08 -23.77 19.60
N LEU A 7 -38.00 -24.54 19.45
CA LEU A 7 -36.64 -24.03 19.53
C LEU A 7 -36.36 -23.34 18.19
N ILE A 8 -36.48 -22.01 18.15
CA ILE A 8 -35.97 -21.24 17.01
C ILE A 8 -34.59 -20.72 17.40
N PHE A 9 -33.62 -21.30 16.71
CA PHE A 9 -32.20 -20.98 16.67
C PHE A 9 -31.95 -19.46 16.72
N GLY A 10 -31.13 -19.03 17.68
CA GLY A 10 -30.55 -17.70 17.68
C GLY A 10 -29.55 -17.58 16.53
N THR A 11 -29.80 -16.64 15.62
CA THR A 11 -28.86 -16.27 14.57
C THR A 11 -27.69 -15.53 15.22
N LEU A 12 -26.56 -16.21 15.39
CA LEU A 12 -25.31 -15.58 15.76
C LEU A 12 -24.82 -14.79 14.53
N PHE A 13 -25.10 -13.49 14.49
CA PHE A 13 -24.45 -12.59 13.54
C PHE A 13 -22.96 -12.54 13.91
N GLY A 14 -22.16 -13.34 13.22
CA GLY A 14 -20.71 -13.22 13.28
C GLY A 14 -20.33 -11.84 12.75
N LEU A 15 -19.87 -10.97 13.65
CA LEU A 15 -19.08 -9.80 13.27
C LEU A 15 -17.83 -10.32 12.57
N LEU A 16 -17.84 -10.36 11.24
CA LEU A 16 -16.62 -10.56 10.48
C LEU A 16 -15.68 -9.40 10.85
N PRO A 17 -14.44 -9.67 11.27
CA PRO A 17 -13.46 -8.61 11.42
C PRO A 17 -13.17 -8.03 10.04
N LEU A 18 -13.77 -6.87 9.75
CA LEU A 18 -13.33 -5.99 8.68
C LEU A 18 -12.01 -5.35 9.12
N SER A 19 -10.91 -6.08 8.99
CA SER A 19 -9.59 -5.51 9.24
C SER A 19 -8.50 -6.32 8.56
N ALA A 20 -8.05 -5.82 7.41
CA ALA A 20 -6.71 -5.28 7.26
C ALA A 20 -6.63 -4.77 5.81
N ALA A 21 -6.49 -3.47 5.60
CA ALA A 21 -5.99 -2.99 4.32
C ALA A 21 -4.64 -3.66 4.12
N ALA A 22 -4.60 -4.60 3.19
CA ALA A 22 -3.44 -5.41 2.87
C ALA A 22 -3.15 -5.19 1.40
N TRP A 23 -1.89 -5.31 1.01
CA TRP A 23 -1.53 -5.25 -0.40
C TRP A 23 -2.38 -6.20 -1.24
N GLU A 24 -3.18 -5.65 -2.14
CA GLU A 24 -3.86 -6.37 -3.20
C GLU A 24 -2.93 -6.46 -4.40
N HIS A 25 -2.68 -7.67 -4.90
CA HIS A 25 -1.83 -7.91 -6.06
C HIS A 25 -2.67 -8.21 -7.30
N SER A 26 -2.34 -7.55 -8.40
CA SER A 26 -2.89 -7.82 -9.72
C SER A 26 -1.80 -7.69 -10.79
N VAL A 27 -2.10 -8.20 -11.99
CA VAL A 27 -1.20 -8.09 -13.14
C VAL A 27 -1.95 -7.39 -14.26
N GLU A 28 -1.40 -6.27 -14.72
CA GLU A 28 -1.97 -5.49 -15.81
C GLU A 28 -0.96 -5.34 -16.94
N ARG A 29 -1.30 -5.88 -18.11
CA ARG A 29 -0.50 -5.74 -19.34
C ARG A 29 0.99 -6.09 -19.14
N GLY A 30 1.27 -7.09 -18.31
CA GLY A 30 2.63 -7.59 -18.04
C GLY A 30 3.38 -6.87 -16.91
N VAL A 31 2.73 -5.97 -16.19
CA VAL A 31 3.26 -5.25 -15.02
C VAL A 31 2.53 -5.73 -13.78
N ASP A 32 3.26 -5.95 -12.69
CA ASP A 32 2.66 -6.26 -11.38
C ASP A 32 2.24 -4.97 -10.70
N LEU A 33 0.99 -4.92 -10.24
CA LEU A 33 0.43 -3.84 -9.45
C LEU A 33 0.12 -4.37 -8.06
N TYR A 34 0.71 -3.73 -7.04
CA TYR A 34 0.38 -3.96 -5.64
C TYR A 34 -0.28 -2.69 -5.10
N GLN A 35 -1.46 -2.79 -4.49
CA GLN A 35 -2.18 -1.63 -3.98
C GLN A 35 -2.60 -1.83 -2.53
N ALA A 36 -2.38 -0.82 -1.69
CA ALA A 36 -2.90 -0.73 -0.34
C ALA A 36 -3.75 0.55 -0.22
N LEU A 37 -4.96 0.41 0.32
CA LEU A 37 -5.93 1.50 0.49
C LEU A 37 -6.31 1.62 1.96
N ASP A 38 -6.04 2.76 2.58
CA ASP A 38 -6.43 3.03 3.96
C ASP A 38 -7.00 4.44 4.09
N GLY A 39 -8.29 4.53 4.45
CA GLY A 39 -9.01 5.79 4.51
C GLY A 39 -8.96 6.57 3.18
N SER A 40 -8.36 7.75 3.22
CA SER A 40 -8.17 8.62 2.04
C SER A 40 -6.83 8.41 1.33
N VAL A 41 -5.97 7.51 1.78
CA VAL A 41 -4.65 7.31 1.18
C VAL A 41 -4.59 6.01 0.41
N SER A 42 -4.01 6.10 -0.79
CA SER A 42 -3.66 4.95 -1.59
C SER A 42 -2.15 4.89 -1.79
N LEU A 43 -1.56 3.75 -1.49
CA LEU A 43 -0.20 3.41 -1.90
C LEU A 43 -0.28 2.36 -2.99
N SER A 44 0.36 2.61 -4.13
CA SER A 44 0.47 1.63 -5.21
C SER A 44 1.92 1.42 -5.57
N LEU A 45 2.38 0.19 -5.55
CA LEU A 45 3.67 -0.20 -6.07
C LEU A 45 3.46 -0.82 -7.45
N ILE A 46 3.97 -0.13 -8.47
CA ILE A 46 4.01 -0.62 -9.83
C ILE A 46 5.38 -1.25 -10.02
N CYS A 47 5.42 -2.52 -10.40
CA CYS A 47 6.64 -3.26 -10.68
C CYS A 47 6.62 -3.74 -12.14
N ASP A 48 7.56 -3.25 -12.96
CA ASP A 48 7.79 -3.73 -14.34
C ASP A 48 9.10 -4.54 -14.38
N PRO A 49 9.11 -5.80 -13.89
CA PRO A 49 10.33 -6.59 -13.80
C PRO A 49 10.91 -6.95 -15.18
N ASN A 50 10.08 -6.97 -16.22
CA ASN A 50 10.46 -7.35 -17.58
C ASN A 50 10.73 -6.15 -18.49
N SER A 51 10.60 -4.92 -17.97
CA SER A 51 10.71 -3.68 -18.76
C SER A 51 9.82 -3.73 -20.00
N VAL A 52 8.57 -4.20 -19.86
CA VAL A 52 7.61 -4.40 -20.97
C VAL A 52 7.40 -3.10 -21.74
N TYR A 53 7.49 -1.95 -21.06
CA TYR A 53 7.36 -0.64 -21.67
C TYR A 53 8.70 0.05 -21.99
N GLY A 54 9.81 -0.70 -21.98
CA GLY A 54 11.15 -0.21 -22.37
C GLY A 54 11.79 0.75 -21.36
N THR A 55 11.23 0.88 -20.16
CA THR A 55 11.70 1.75 -19.08
C THR A 55 11.81 0.98 -17.77
N THR A 56 12.70 1.39 -16.86
CA THR A 56 12.72 0.93 -15.46
C THR A 56 11.56 1.56 -14.66
N ALA A 57 10.33 1.49 -15.18
CA ALA A 57 9.14 2.19 -14.71
C ALA A 57 8.52 1.54 -13.46
N SER A 58 9.34 0.97 -12.58
CA SER A 58 8.85 0.66 -11.25
C SER A 58 8.71 1.97 -10.47
N ALA A 59 7.60 2.14 -9.78
CA ALA A 59 7.30 3.36 -9.05
C ALA A 59 6.42 3.06 -7.85
N VAL A 60 6.58 3.87 -6.82
CA VAL A 60 5.62 3.96 -5.72
C VAL A 60 4.76 5.18 -5.98
N MET A 61 3.46 4.98 -6.15
CA MET A 61 2.47 6.04 -6.27
C MET A 61 1.81 6.28 -4.92
N VAL A 62 1.62 7.55 -4.59
CA VAL A 62 0.93 8.01 -3.39
C VAL A 62 -0.23 8.90 -3.84
N GLY A 63 -1.44 8.48 -3.49
CA GLY A 63 -2.65 9.28 -3.68
C GLY A 63 -3.21 9.69 -2.31
N VAL A 64 -3.66 10.95 -2.20
CA VAL A 64 -4.31 11.47 -0.99
C VAL A 64 -5.64 12.12 -1.39
N GLY A 65 -6.74 11.52 -0.96
CA GLY A 65 -8.10 11.93 -1.33
C GLY A 65 -8.33 11.81 -2.83
N THR A 66 -8.55 12.93 -3.49
CA THR A 66 -8.73 13.00 -4.96
C THR A 66 -7.48 13.50 -5.69
N GLU A 67 -6.44 13.87 -4.93
CA GLU A 67 -5.21 14.40 -5.47
C GLU A 67 -4.20 13.26 -5.70
N LEU A 68 -3.87 13.06 -6.97
CA LEU A 68 -3.01 11.95 -7.43
C LEU A 68 -1.73 12.45 -8.11
N GLU A 69 -1.61 13.74 -8.44
CA GLU A 69 -0.52 14.29 -9.24
C GLU A 69 0.30 15.34 -8.45
N MET A 70 0.63 15.01 -7.20
CA MET A 70 1.35 15.93 -6.31
C MET A 70 2.83 16.08 -6.68
N ASN A 71 3.37 17.28 -6.48
CA ASN A 71 4.80 17.58 -6.60
C ASN A 71 5.34 18.15 -5.29
N VAL A 72 5.42 17.31 -4.26
CA VAL A 72 5.65 17.73 -2.86
C VAL A 72 6.64 16.82 -2.14
N PRO A 73 7.39 17.33 -1.15
CA PRO A 73 8.17 16.47 -0.26
C PRO A 73 7.24 15.59 0.57
N VAL A 74 7.61 14.32 0.70
CA VAL A 74 6.92 13.35 1.56
C VAL A 74 7.92 12.62 2.44
N THR A 75 7.46 12.21 3.61
CA THR A 75 8.23 11.32 4.49
C THR A 75 7.47 10.03 4.68
N PHE A 76 8.14 8.91 4.48
CA PHE A 76 7.66 7.60 4.90
C PHE A 76 8.35 7.26 6.21
N ARG A 77 7.59 6.87 7.23
CA ARG A 77 8.12 6.39 8.51
C ARG A 77 7.58 5.00 8.79
N PHE A 78 8.49 4.05 8.96
CA PHE A 78 8.15 2.68 9.30
C PHE A 78 8.11 2.47 10.83
N PRO A 79 7.50 1.37 11.31
CA PRO A 79 7.42 1.05 12.74
C PRO A 79 8.76 0.96 13.47
N ASP A 80 9.84 0.63 12.76
CA ASP A 80 11.22 0.63 13.28
C ASP A 80 11.85 2.03 13.39
N LEU A 81 11.06 3.08 13.16
CA LEU A 81 11.45 4.49 13.17
C LEU A 81 12.39 4.91 12.04
N ILE A 82 12.66 4.03 11.06
CA ILE A 82 13.35 4.42 9.84
C ILE A 82 12.46 5.40 9.09
N THR A 83 13.05 6.55 8.74
CA THR A 83 12.39 7.59 7.95
C THR A 83 13.07 7.71 6.59
N ILE A 84 12.25 7.89 5.56
CA ILE A 84 12.69 8.08 4.18
C ILE A 84 12.03 9.34 3.68
N GLN A 85 12.84 10.35 3.38
CA GLN A 85 12.39 11.61 2.82
C GLN A 85 12.64 11.62 1.32
N VAL A 86 11.62 11.94 0.54
CA VAL A 86 11.69 11.96 -0.92
C VAL A 86 10.65 12.93 -1.46
N THR A 87 10.88 13.49 -2.65
CA THR A 87 9.91 14.34 -3.32
C THR A 87 9.08 13.49 -4.27
N LEU A 88 7.74 13.55 -4.15
CA LEU A 88 6.85 13.03 -5.17
C LEU A 88 6.95 13.91 -6.42
N VAL A 89 7.00 13.27 -7.58
CA VAL A 89 6.96 13.96 -8.88
C VAL A 89 5.78 13.39 -9.67
N TYR A 90 4.69 14.16 -9.80
CA TYR A 90 3.39 13.68 -10.27
C TYR A 90 2.86 12.49 -9.45
N GLY A 91 2.90 12.61 -8.12
CA GLY A 91 2.37 11.62 -7.18
C GLY A 91 3.18 10.34 -7.05
N ARG A 92 4.39 10.28 -7.63
CA ARG A 92 5.22 9.06 -7.63
C ARG A 92 6.65 9.29 -7.18
N VAL A 93 7.21 8.23 -6.59
CA VAL A 93 8.64 8.00 -6.42
C VAL A 93 9.05 6.99 -7.48
N SER A 94 9.70 7.45 -8.56
CA SER A 94 10.17 6.56 -9.61
C SER A 94 11.46 5.84 -9.16
N LYS A 95 11.62 4.57 -9.52
CA LYS A 95 12.87 3.83 -9.33
C LYS A 95 14.01 4.47 -10.13
N ALA A 96 13.74 4.87 -11.37
CA ALA A 96 14.75 5.41 -12.28
C ALA A 96 15.49 6.61 -11.67
N ASP A 97 14.76 7.50 -11.00
CA ASP A 97 15.31 8.74 -10.45
C ASP A 97 15.81 8.57 -9.00
N ASN A 98 15.41 7.50 -8.31
CA ASN A 98 15.72 7.29 -6.88
C ASN A 98 16.56 6.03 -6.60
N LYS A 99 17.08 5.37 -7.64
CA LYS A 99 17.94 4.19 -7.51
C LYS A 99 19.23 4.54 -6.77
N GLY A 100 19.58 3.74 -5.76
CA GLY A 100 20.71 4.03 -4.87
C GLY A 100 20.44 5.15 -3.86
N GLY A 101 19.20 5.65 -3.82
CA GLY A 101 18.73 6.67 -2.89
C GLY A 101 17.54 6.16 -2.10
N ALA A 102 16.37 6.77 -2.30
CA ALA A 102 15.16 6.43 -1.54
C ALA A 102 14.51 5.09 -1.97
N TRP A 103 14.76 4.59 -3.18
CA TRP A 103 14.06 3.43 -3.72
C TRP A 103 14.26 2.14 -2.90
N GLU A 104 15.52 1.73 -2.70
CA GLU A 104 15.83 0.48 -2.03
C GLU A 104 15.39 0.45 -0.55
N PRO A 105 15.62 1.51 0.26
CA PRO A 105 15.09 1.58 1.61
C PRO A 105 13.56 1.53 1.66
N LEU A 106 12.89 2.20 0.71
CA LEU A 106 11.42 2.25 0.66
C LEU A 106 10.84 0.86 0.37
N LEU A 107 11.36 0.19 -0.64
CA LEU A 107 10.98 -1.17 -0.98
C LEU A 107 11.30 -2.15 0.15
N THR A 108 12.42 -1.96 0.85
CA THR A 108 12.78 -2.78 2.02
C THR A 108 11.78 -2.58 3.16
N GLY A 109 11.40 -1.35 3.44
CA GLY A 109 10.41 -1.05 4.47
C GLY A 109 9.06 -1.72 4.18
N PHE A 110 8.53 -1.58 2.95
CA PHE A 110 7.28 -2.25 2.56
C PHE A 110 7.33 -3.79 2.60
N ARG A 111 8.51 -4.39 2.44
CA ARG A 111 8.71 -5.85 2.53
C ARG A 111 8.91 -6.35 3.96
N THR A 112 9.11 -5.46 4.91
CA THR A 112 9.47 -5.81 6.30
C THR A 112 8.34 -5.50 7.26
N HIS A 113 7.55 -4.47 6.98
CA HIS A 113 6.57 -3.91 7.90
C HIS A 113 5.15 -4.03 7.38
N ASP A 114 4.20 -4.13 8.29
CA ASP A 114 2.77 -4.22 8.04
C ASP A 114 2.03 -2.88 8.08
N ALA A 115 2.77 -1.79 8.31
CA ALA A 115 2.24 -0.43 8.33
C ALA A 115 3.30 0.59 7.91
N VAL A 116 2.85 1.77 7.50
CA VAL A 116 3.69 2.92 7.22
C VAL A 116 2.93 4.22 7.50
N ALA A 117 3.60 5.18 8.13
CA ALA A 117 3.10 6.54 8.24
C ALA A 117 3.63 7.38 7.07
N VAL A 118 2.72 8.00 6.32
CA VAL A 118 3.03 8.87 5.18
C VAL A 118 2.73 10.31 5.58
N PHE A 119 3.77 11.13 5.63
CA PHE A 119 3.69 12.55 5.94
C PHE A 119 3.67 13.33 4.63
N VAL A 120 2.61 14.10 4.39
CA VAL A 120 2.45 14.95 3.21
C VAL A 120 2.15 16.37 3.69
N GLY A 121 3.14 17.26 3.60
CA GLY A 121 3.04 18.57 4.26
C GLY A 121 2.93 18.41 5.78
N ASP A 122 1.88 18.98 6.37
CA ASP A 122 1.59 18.91 7.81
C ASP A 122 0.65 17.74 8.19
N GLU A 123 0.19 16.97 7.20
CA GLU A 123 -0.71 15.85 7.41
C GLU A 123 0.04 14.53 7.58
N ILE A 124 -0.50 13.68 8.46
CA ILE A 124 0.02 12.34 8.73
C ILE A 124 -1.07 11.34 8.39
N HIS A 125 -0.74 10.40 7.52
CA HIS A 125 -1.63 9.34 7.09
C HIS A 125 -1.00 8.00 7.47
N GLU A 126 -1.59 7.30 8.43
CA GLU A 126 -1.19 5.93 8.77
C GLU A 126 -1.85 4.97 7.78
N VAL A 127 -1.05 4.13 7.13
CA VAL A 127 -1.52 3.16 6.14
C VAL A 127 -1.19 1.75 6.62
N ASN A 128 -2.21 0.94 6.85
CA ASN A 128 -2.05 -0.50 7.03
C ASN A 128 -1.69 -1.15 5.68
N LEU A 129 -0.59 -1.89 5.67
CA LEU A 129 -0.05 -2.61 4.51
C LEU A 129 -0.37 -4.11 4.56
N GLY A 130 -0.83 -4.60 5.72
CA GLY A 130 -1.09 -6.01 5.96
C GLY A 130 0.19 -6.86 5.98
N VAL A 131 0.07 -8.15 5.65
CA VAL A 131 1.23 -9.04 5.63
C VAL A 131 2.19 -8.63 4.50
N PRO A 132 3.50 -8.45 4.78
CA PRO A 132 4.45 -8.09 3.74
C PRO A 132 4.48 -9.08 2.57
N LEU A 133 4.58 -8.56 1.34
CA LEU A 133 4.60 -9.35 0.12
C LEU A 133 5.97 -9.36 -0.56
N PRO A 134 6.32 -10.43 -1.30
CA PRO A 134 7.52 -10.48 -2.12
C PRO A 134 7.32 -9.73 -3.44
N PHE A 135 7.41 -8.39 -3.43
CA PHE A 135 7.25 -7.57 -4.63
C PHE A 135 8.25 -7.92 -5.74
N SER A 136 7.83 -7.87 -7.00
CA SER A 136 8.66 -8.27 -8.15
C SER A 136 9.73 -7.24 -8.58
N CYS A 137 9.66 -5.97 -8.14
CA CYS A 137 10.56 -4.91 -8.60
C CYS A 137 11.86 -4.73 -7.79
N LEU A 138 12.70 -5.78 -7.76
CA LEU A 138 14.06 -5.77 -7.19
C LEU A 138 14.95 -4.70 -7.83
#